data_AF-A0A3E0QD66-F1
#
_entry.id   AF-A0A3E0QD66-F1
#
_cell.length_a   1.000
_cell.length_b   1.000
_cell.length_c   1.000
_cell.angle_alpha   90.00
_cell.angle_beta   90.00
_cell.angle_gamma   90.00
#
_symmetry.space_group_name_H-M   'P 1'
#
loop_
_entity.id
_entity.type
_entity.pdbx_description
1 polymer ?
#
loop_
_entity_poly.entity_id
_entity_poly.type
_entity_poly.pdbx_seq_one_letter_code
_entity_poly.pdbx_strand_id
1 'polypeptide(L)'
;MRRPLLLLPLLLFYNLYSFAQIIPSGRTANWQISGYSDSIPDPQHVVSVMNFGAVANGISDDFNAVNSAIQSLAGNRGVVYFPPGEYLIASSLNLPDSVILRGAGSDSTWLKFDLQGIALNCINITGSITSVFDTISKAAFGSDTIHLNNTALYSAGDFIELLQDNGSWDTQPVSWADRSVGQILRVKDVIPGIGLITENYLRYDYHSLSGLFPRVRKIVPRHEVGIECLQISREDNAPSGVAFNINFSFANRCWVRGIESSRSVGSHIYIDASSGIHVSGNYIHHAFAYDGVSTHGYGVTLFNHAGECRIENNIMRFLRHSFSLQAGANGNVISYNYSTEPNRSEVPANFGADISMHGHYPFLNLFEGNIVQNIQLDQTWGPSGPYNTFFRNRAELYGILMTSGTVESDSQHFVGNDVNNLGIVFGNYVIAGTNHIQHGNMVRGTITPAGTGIVNDTSYYLSSPPDFWTPGMIWPSIGLPNPTGNGSIPARDRYLNAGTKTVCRADFNTVISIASSLQDYIVYPNPAFNEITIRIPVSIRNAHHVSIHSLNGKQLCYESIIPENGIIRLSNLKNLTPGFYILTLNAKNFSNRFKVMIAESE
;
A
#
# COMPACT_ATOMS: atom_id res chain seq x y z
N MET A 1 9.90 -51.99 62.18
CA MET A 1 10.66 -50.84 61.63
C MET A 1 10.46 -50.79 60.13
N ARG A 2 9.52 -49.98 59.64
CA ARG A 2 9.31 -49.73 58.20
C ARG A 2 10.06 -48.44 57.85
N ARG A 3 11.04 -48.51 56.94
CA ARG A 3 11.75 -47.32 56.40
C ARG A 3 10.85 -46.66 55.35
N PRO A 4 10.60 -45.34 55.40
CA PRO A 4 9.87 -44.66 54.34
C PRO A 4 10.77 -44.44 53.14
N LEU A 5 10.27 -44.80 51.95
CA LEU A 5 10.88 -44.51 50.66
C LEU A 5 10.65 -43.02 50.36
N LEU A 6 11.71 -42.22 50.32
CA LEU A 6 11.64 -40.81 49.94
C LEU A 6 11.57 -40.74 48.40
N LEU A 7 10.40 -40.47 47.84
CA LEU A 7 10.23 -40.15 46.42
C LEU A 7 10.61 -38.68 46.20
N LEU A 8 11.77 -38.45 45.59
CA LEU A 8 12.22 -37.14 45.13
C LEU A 8 11.49 -36.81 43.80
N PRO A 9 10.71 -35.72 43.69
CA PRO A 9 10.13 -35.35 42.41
C PRO A 9 11.23 -34.74 41.53
N LEU A 10 11.57 -35.44 40.45
CA LEU A 10 12.46 -34.93 39.41
C LEU A 10 11.71 -33.83 38.64
N LEU A 11 11.94 -32.56 38.99
CA LEU A 11 11.46 -31.40 38.25
C LEU A 11 12.20 -31.33 36.90
N LEU A 12 11.60 -31.92 35.87
CA LEU A 12 11.98 -31.72 34.47
C LEU A 12 11.66 -30.27 34.08
N PHE A 13 12.67 -29.39 34.15
CA PHE A 13 12.63 -28.08 33.52
C PHE A 13 12.70 -28.27 32.00
N TYR A 14 11.54 -28.36 31.35
CA TYR A 14 11.47 -28.12 29.91
C TYR A 14 11.78 -26.64 29.67
N ASN A 15 12.98 -26.35 29.17
CA ASN A 15 13.28 -25.03 28.59
C ASN A 15 12.45 -24.88 27.32
N LEU A 16 11.26 -24.31 27.46
CA LEU A 16 10.52 -23.75 26.33
C LEU A 16 11.32 -22.54 25.86
N TYR A 17 12.14 -22.71 24.83
CA TYR A 17 12.69 -21.58 24.08
C TYR A 17 11.54 -20.95 23.31
N SER A 18 10.82 -20.00 23.92
CA SER A 18 10.07 -19.03 23.14
C SER A 18 11.10 -18.05 22.56
N PHE A 19 11.19 -17.99 21.23
CA PHE A 19 11.87 -16.86 20.60
C PHE A 19 10.99 -15.63 20.83
N ALA A 20 11.36 -14.80 21.80
CA ALA A 20 10.75 -13.50 21.94
C ALA A 20 11.13 -12.64 20.72
N GLN A 21 10.14 -11.99 20.10
CA GLN A 21 10.35 -10.95 19.10
C GLN A 21 11.28 -9.85 19.66
N ILE A 22 12.05 -9.23 18.77
CA ILE A 22 13.02 -8.18 19.17
C ILE A 22 12.30 -6.96 19.76
N ILE A 23 11.20 -6.54 19.13
CA ILE A 23 10.38 -5.43 19.61
C ILE A 23 9.31 -6.00 20.54
N PRO A 24 9.22 -5.60 21.82
CA PRO A 24 8.19 -6.09 22.74
C PRO A 24 6.77 -5.81 22.24
N SER A 25 5.83 -6.74 22.48
CA SER A 25 4.44 -6.62 22.00
C SER A 25 3.73 -5.36 22.50
N GLY A 26 4.04 -4.90 23.72
CA GLY A 26 3.54 -3.65 24.29
C GLY A 26 4.04 -2.37 23.60
N ARG A 27 4.93 -2.48 22.61
CA ARG A 27 5.42 -1.38 21.77
C ARG A 27 5.05 -1.57 20.29
N THR A 28 4.07 -2.43 20.00
CA THR A 28 3.62 -2.70 18.63
C THR A 28 2.13 -2.47 18.48
N ALA A 29 1.69 -2.24 17.24
CA ALA A 29 0.28 -2.33 16.87
C ALA A 29 0.04 -3.64 16.12
N ASN A 30 -1.22 -4.04 15.97
CA ASN A 30 -1.56 -5.12 15.05
C ASN A 30 -1.46 -4.61 13.60
N TRP A 31 -0.31 -4.74 12.96
CA TRP A 31 -0.13 -4.29 11.57
C TRP A 31 -0.69 -5.27 10.52
N GLN A 32 -1.06 -6.49 10.92
CA GLN A 32 -1.61 -7.51 10.01
C GLN A 32 -2.95 -7.10 9.42
N ILE A 33 -3.71 -6.26 10.13
CA ILE A 33 -5.01 -5.73 9.68
C ILE A 33 -4.91 -4.54 8.71
N SER A 34 -3.70 -4.05 8.42
CA SER A 34 -3.50 -2.92 7.52
C SER A 34 -3.98 -3.20 6.08
N GLY A 35 -4.39 -2.15 5.37
CA GLY A 35 -4.83 -2.20 3.98
C GLY A 35 -6.26 -2.69 3.82
N TYR A 36 -6.54 -3.26 2.65
CA TYR A 36 -7.81 -3.92 2.40
C TYR A 36 -7.71 -5.34 2.97
N SER A 37 -8.36 -5.61 4.10
CA SER A 37 -8.16 -6.84 4.89
C SER A 37 -8.61 -8.14 4.20
N ASP A 38 -9.44 -8.05 3.16
CA ASP A 38 -9.96 -9.20 2.41
C ASP A 38 -9.40 -9.24 0.98
N SER A 39 -9.94 -10.11 0.12
CA SER A 39 -9.65 -10.02 -1.31
C SER A 39 -10.27 -8.75 -1.91
N ILE A 40 -9.46 -7.92 -2.57
CA ILE A 40 -9.96 -6.76 -3.31
C ILE A 40 -11.02 -7.22 -4.35
N PRO A 41 -12.24 -6.67 -4.32
CA PRO A 41 -13.38 -7.19 -5.07
C PRO A 41 -13.21 -7.03 -6.58
N ASP A 42 -13.66 -7.98 -7.40
CA ASP A 42 -13.70 -7.87 -8.88
C ASP A 42 -15.14 -7.94 -9.42
N PRO A 43 -15.85 -6.80 -9.47
CA PRO A 43 -17.24 -6.79 -9.90
C PRO A 43 -17.38 -7.20 -11.36
N GLN A 44 -18.37 -8.05 -11.64
CA GLN A 44 -18.71 -8.46 -13.01
C GLN A 44 -19.51 -7.39 -13.76
N HIS A 45 -20.11 -6.45 -13.03
CA HIS A 45 -20.82 -5.32 -13.63
C HIS A 45 -19.80 -4.27 -14.10
N VAL A 46 -19.62 -4.18 -15.41
CA VAL A 46 -18.66 -3.28 -16.06
C VAL A 46 -19.40 -2.43 -17.08
N VAL A 47 -19.20 -1.11 -17.03
CA VAL A 47 -19.72 -0.15 -18.00
C VAL A 47 -18.56 0.63 -18.61
N SER A 48 -18.54 0.76 -19.94
CA SER A 48 -17.50 1.52 -20.65
C SER A 48 -17.89 2.99 -20.75
N VAL A 49 -16.97 3.92 -20.49
CA VAL A 49 -17.20 5.36 -20.69
C VAL A 49 -17.54 5.71 -22.14
N MET A 50 -17.13 4.89 -23.10
CA MET A 50 -17.46 5.06 -24.53
C MET A 50 -18.97 4.94 -24.79
N ASN A 51 -19.69 4.15 -23.98
CA ASN A 51 -21.15 4.01 -24.09
C ASN A 51 -21.90 5.30 -23.69
N PHE A 52 -21.19 6.24 -23.07
CA PHE A 52 -21.73 7.52 -22.59
C PHE A 52 -21.15 8.72 -23.35
N GLY A 53 -20.48 8.46 -24.48
CA GLY A 53 -20.01 9.52 -25.39
C GLY A 53 -18.59 10.02 -25.13
N ALA A 54 -17.77 9.30 -24.35
CA ALA A 54 -16.36 9.64 -24.23
C ALA A 54 -15.67 9.52 -25.60
N VAL A 55 -14.76 10.46 -25.89
CA VAL A 55 -14.03 10.57 -27.16
C VAL A 55 -12.62 10.01 -27.03
N ALA A 56 -11.97 10.17 -25.88
CA ALA A 56 -10.65 9.61 -25.58
C ALA A 56 -9.50 10.09 -26.51
N ASN A 57 -9.56 11.35 -26.96
CA ASN A 57 -8.59 11.96 -27.89
C ASN A 57 -7.63 12.97 -27.24
N GLY A 58 -7.69 13.17 -25.93
CA GLY A 58 -6.88 14.12 -25.16
C GLY A 58 -7.25 15.59 -25.33
N ILE A 59 -8.34 15.90 -26.06
CA ILE A 59 -8.76 17.26 -26.42
C ILE A 59 -10.20 17.53 -26.01
N SER A 60 -11.10 16.59 -26.26
CA SER A 60 -12.51 16.70 -25.90
C SER A 60 -12.69 16.40 -24.41
N ASP A 61 -13.42 17.26 -23.69
CA ASP A 61 -13.71 17.01 -22.28
C ASP A 61 -14.67 15.82 -22.12
N ASP A 62 -14.13 14.75 -21.52
CA ASP A 62 -14.80 13.47 -21.30
C ASP A 62 -15.51 13.41 -19.92
N PHE A 63 -15.43 14.47 -19.10
CA PHE A 63 -15.99 14.50 -17.75
C PHE A 63 -17.46 14.06 -17.69
N ASN A 64 -18.31 14.58 -18.59
CA ASN A 64 -19.74 14.25 -18.59
C ASN A 64 -19.99 12.78 -18.90
N ALA A 65 -19.24 12.19 -19.83
CA ALA A 65 -19.36 10.77 -20.16
C ALA A 65 -18.94 9.89 -18.96
N VAL A 66 -17.86 10.26 -18.27
CA VAL A 66 -17.41 9.57 -17.05
C VAL A 66 -18.47 9.67 -15.95
N ASN A 67 -19.02 10.86 -15.70
CA ASN A 67 -20.04 11.06 -14.68
C ASN A 67 -21.33 10.29 -14.99
N SER A 68 -21.76 10.25 -16.26
CA SER A 68 -22.89 9.43 -16.70
C SER A 68 -22.62 7.92 -16.54
N ALA A 69 -21.40 7.46 -16.81
CA ALA A 69 -21.02 6.07 -16.58
C ALA A 69 -21.10 5.70 -15.09
N ILE A 70 -20.60 6.56 -14.19
CA ILE A 70 -20.71 6.39 -12.74
C ILE A 70 -22.19 6.30 -12.32
N GLN A 71 -23.02 7.23 -12.80
CA GLN A 71 -24.45 7.26 -12.47
C GLN A 71 -25.21 6.03 -12.97
N SER A 72 -24.79 5.46 -14.10
CA SER A 72 -25.43 4.25 -14.67
C SER A 72 -25.33 3.02 -13.78
N LEU A 73 -24.37 2.99 -12.84
CA LEU A 73 -24.26 1.92 -11.85
C LEU A 73 -25.39 1.97 -10.82
N ALA A 74 -26.10 3.10 -10.69
CA ALA A 74 -27.27 3.27 -9.83
C ALA A 74 -27.03 2.86 -8.36
N GLY A 75 -25.83 3.16 -7.83
CA GLY A 75 -25.42 2.80 -6.47
C GLY A 75 -25.00 1.34 -6.28
N ASN A 76 -25.03 0.52 -7.33
CA ASN A 76 -24.52 -0.84 -7.29
C ASN A 76 -23.00 -0.85 -7.46
N ARG A 77 -22.35 -1.84 -6.84
CA ARG A 77 -20.92 -2.10 -7.05
C ARG A 77 -20.65 -2.37 -8.54
N GLY A 78 -19.66 -1.68 -9.11
CA GLY A 78 -19.34 -1.82 -10.52
C GLY A 78 -18.06 -1.13 -10.96
N VAL A 79 -17.63 -1.47 -12.16
CA VAL A 79 -16.44 -0.93 -12.80
C VAL A 79 -16.85 0.07 -13.88
N VAL A 80 -16.35 1.31 -13.78
CA VAL A 80 -16.32 2.27 -14.87
C VAL A 80 -15.02 2.04 -15.63
N TYR A 81 -15.13 1.43 -16.80
CA TYR A 81 -14.02 1.01 -17.62
C TYR A 81 -13.65 2.06 -18.66
N PHE A 82 -12.35 2.31 -18.76
CA PHE A 82 -11.71 3.21 -19.70
C PHE A 82 -10.88 2.37 -20.67
N PRO A 83 -11.32 2.19 -21.93
CA PRO A 83 -10.48 1.61 -22.98
C PRO A 83 -9.17 2.39 -23.19
N PRO A 84 -8.26 1.88 -24.04
CA PRO A 84 -7.08 2.66 -24.42
C PRO A 84 -7.45 4.01 -25.03
N GLY A 85 -6.77 5.07 -24.62
CA GLY A 85 -7.03 6.43 -25.07
C GLY A 85 -6.62 7.50 -24.04
N GLU A 86 -6.68 8.75 -24.47
CA GLU A 86 -6.38 9.92 -23.64
C GLU A 86 -7.69 10.64 -23.30
N TYR A 87 -8.06 10.67 -22.03
CA TYR A 87 -9.30 11.29 -21.57
C TYR A 87 -8.98 12.62 -20.90
N LEU A 88 -9.35 13.73 -21.56
CA LEU A 88 -9.28 15.04 -20.92
C LEU A 88 -10.46 15.15 -19.94
N ILE A 89 -10.17 15.45 -18.68
CA ILE A 89 -11.16 15.58 -17.62
C ILE A 89 -11.06 17.00 -17.06
N ALA A 90 -12.01 17.87 -17.43
CA ALA A 90 -11.97 19.28 -17.07
C ALA A 90 -12.63 19.62 -15.72
N SER A 91 -12.99 18.61 -14.92
CA SER A 91 -13.66 18.77 -13.61
C SER A 91 -13.34 17.62 -12.65
N SER A 92 -13.36 17.89 -11.35
CA SER A 92 -13.10 16.87 -10.32
C SER A 92 -14.10 15.72 -10.37
N LEU A 93 -13.60 14.49 -10.32
CA LEU A 93 -14.44 13.29 -10.19
C LEU A 93 -14.72 13.01 -8.70
N ASN A 94 -15.99 12.84 -8.35
CA ASN A 94 -16.40 12.43 -7.00
C ASN A 94 -16.94 11.00 -7.06
N LEU A 95 -16.22 10.06 -6.44
CA LEU A 95 -16.58 8.65 -6.53
C LEU A 95 -17.51 8.24 -5.38
N PRO A 96 -18.69 7.65 -5.69
CA PRO A 96 -19.56 7.09 -4.67
C PRO A 96 -19.06 5.71 -4.22
N ASP A 97 -19.71 5.12 -3.21
CA ASP A 97 -19.33 3.81 -2.67
C ASP A 97 -19.26 2.74 -3.77
N SER A 98 -18.33 1.80 -3.62
CA SER A 98 -18.24 0.60 -4.45
C SER A 98 -18.01 0.84 -5.96
N VAL A 99 -17.60 2.04 -6.37
CA VAL A 99 -17.23 2.36 -7.76
C VAL A 99 -15.73 2.18 -7.98
N ILE A 100 -15.40 1.53 -9.09
CA ILE A 100 -14.01 1.27 -9.49
C ILE A 100 -13.75 1.95 -10.82
N LEU A 101 -12.81 2.88 -10.88
CA LEU A 101 -12.26 3.37 -12.15
C LEU A 101 -11.17 2.39 -12.62
N ARG A 102 -11.29 1.85 -13.83
CA ARG A 102 -10.35 0.86 -14.36
C ARG A 102 -9.96 1.16 -15.80
N GLY A 103 -8.66 1.29 -16.07
CA GLY A 103 -8.13 1.38 -17.43
C GLY A 103 -7.68 0.04 -18.02
N ALA A 104 -7.15 0.11 -19.25
CA ALA A 104 -6.55 -1.01 -19.96
C ALA A 104 -5.06 -1.25 -19.61
N GLY A 105 -4.47 -0.37 -18.79
CA GLY A 105 -3.04 -0.32 -18.48
C GLY A 105 -2.59 1.14 -18.31
N SER A 106 -1.60 1.37 -17.45
CA SER A 106 -1.00 2.71 -17.28
C SER A 106 -0.30 3.22 -18.55
N ASP A 107 0.11 2.31 -19.42
CA ASP A 107 0.74 2.60 -20.73
C ASP A 107 -0.28 2.78 -21.88
N SER A 108 -1.57 2.68 -21.58
CA SER A 108 -2.63 2.60 -22.60
C SER A 108 -3.81 3.54 -22.32
N THR A 109 -4.10 3.84 -21.05
CA THR A 109 -5.24 4.67 -20.64
C THR A 109 -4.74 5.84 -19.81
N TRP A 110 -4.96 7.07 -20.29
CA TRP A 110 -4.53 8.31 -19.62
C TRP A 110 -5.71 9.16 -19.19
N LEU A 111 -5.83 9.44 -17.89
CA LEU A 111 -6.72 10.47 -17.37
C LEU A 111 -5.91 11.77 -17.18
N LYS A 112 -6.15 12.75 -18.05
CA LYS A 112 -5.51 14.06 -18.06
C LYS A 112 -6.44 15.08 -17.42
N PHE A 113 -6.13 15.50 -16.21
CA PHE A 113 -6.92 16.52 -15.51
C PHE A 113 -6.41 17.91 -15.83
N ASP A 114 -7.25 18.74 -16.44
CA ASP A 114 -7.02 20.19 -16.62
C ASP A 114 -8.15 20.94 -15.89
N LEU A 115 -7.87 21.40 -14.67
CA LEU A 115 -8.86 22.13 -13.87
C LEU A 115 -8.61 23.65 -13.90
N GLN A 116 -8.04 24.15 -15.00
CA GLN A 116 -7.95 25.58 -15.33
C GLN A 116 -7.21 26.44 -14.28
N GLY A 117 -6.18 25.87 -13.65
CA GLY A 117 -5.37 26.53 -12.63
C GLY A 117 -6.02 26.64 -11.26
N ILE A 118 -7.16 25.98 -11.04
CA ILE A 118 -7.89 26.00 -9.78
C ILE A 118 -7.37 24.88 -8.87
N ALA A 119 -7.14 25.20 -7.59
CA ALA A 119 -6.76 24.26 -6.54
C ALA A 119 -7.92 23.32 -6.16
N LEU A 120 -8.23 22.40 -7.07
CA LEU A 120 -9.18 21.32 -6.91
C LEU A 120 -8.48 19.97 -7.05
N ASN A 121 -8.90 18.99 -6.26
CA ASN A 121 -8.43 17.63 -6.40
C ASN A 121 -8.93 17.01 -7.72
N CYS A 122 -8.16 16.10 -8.30
CA CYS A 122 -8.60 15.40 -9.51
C CYS A 122 -9.71 14.39 -9.19
N ILE A 123 -9.48 13.53 -8.18
CA ILE A 123 -10.43 12.50 -7.75
C ILE A 123 -10.67 12.59 -6.24
N ASN A 124 -11.93 12.71 -5.84
CA ASN A 124 -12.36 12.77 -4.43
C ASN A 124 -13.09 11.48 -4.02
N ILE A 125 -12.65 10.95 -2.88
CA ILE A 125 -13.21 9.77 -2.22
C ILE A 125 -13.50 10.19 -0.78
N THR A 126 -14.62 10.90 -0.63
CA THR A 126 -14.93 11.65 0.59
C THR A 126 -16.18 11.10 1.27
N GLY A 127 -16.03 10.72 2.54
CA GLY A 127 -17.14 10.33 3.42
C GLY A 127 -17.85 11.55 4.03
N SER A 128 -18.69 11.31 5.03
CA SER A 128 -19.32 12.39 5.80
C SER A 128 -19.14 12.21 7.30
N ILE A 129 -19.25 13.32 8.03
CA ILE A 129 -19.02 13.43 9.47
C ILE A 129 -20.20 14.13 10.13
N THR A 130 -20.45 13.83 11.39
CA THR A 130 -21.33 14.66 12.22
C THR A 130 -20.51 15.74 12.95
N SER A 131 -21.15 16.84 13.32
CA SER A 131 -20.54 17.88 14.17
C SER A 131 -20.67 17.57 15.67
N VAL A 132 -21.44 16.54 16.03
CA VAL A 132 -21.75 16.19 17.41
C VAL A 132 -20.70 15.22 17.93
N PHE A 133 -20.08 15.60 19.04
CA PHE A 133 -19.11 14.79 19.76
C PHE A 133 -19.66 14.37 21.13
N ASP A 134 -19.39 13.14 21.51
CA ASP A 134 -19.53 12.65 22.89
C ASP A 134 -18.17 12.61 23.57
N THR A 135 -18.16 12.89 24.88
CA THR A 135 -16.94 12.86 25.68
C THR A 135 -16.55 11.42 26.00
N ILE A 136 -15.26 11.11 25.79
CA ILE A 136 -14.67 9.85 26.22
C ILE A 136 -14.18 10.03 27.66
N SER A 137 -14.66 9.19 28.58
CA SER A 137 -14.14 9.20 29.96
C SER A 137 -12.83 8.44 30.07
N LYS A 138 -12.68 7.34 29.31
CA LYS A 138 -11.47 6.53 29.25
C LYS A 138 -11.43 5.68 27.99
N ALA A 139 -10.28 5.60 27.33
CA ALA A 139 -9.96 4.57 26.35
C ALA A 139 -8.45 4.29 26.45
N ALA A 140 -8.04 3.05 26.72
CA ALA A 140 -6.65 2.72 27.01
C ALA A 140 -5.96 2.07 25.81
N PHE A 141 -4.66 2.34 25.65
CA PHE A 141 -3.80 1.68 24.69
C PHE A 141 -3.91 0.15 24.80
N GLY A 142 -4.10 -0.53 23.66
CA GLY A 142 -4.24 -1.99 23.60
C GLY A 142 -5.58 -2.54 24.08
N SER A 143 -6.53 -1.69 24.50
CA SER A 143 -7.92 -2.09 24.80
C SER A 143 -8.79 -2.01 23.54
N ASP A 144 -9.91 -2.72 23.51
CA ASP A 144 -10.98 -2.58 22.52
C ASP A 144 -12.16 -1.74 23.04
N THR A 145 -12.07 -1.21 24.28
CA THR A 145 -13.20 -0.57 24.96
C THR A 145 -13.03 0.95 25.06
N ILE A 146 -14.07 1.67 24.66
CA ILE A 146 -14.19 3.13 24.81
C ILE A 146 -15.30 3.41 25.83
N HIS A 147 -14.96 4.03 26.95
CA HIS A 147 -15.93 4.39 27.97
C HIS A 147 -16.54 5.77 27.70
N LEU A 148 -17.86 5.83 27.70
CA LEU A 148 -18.63 7.07 27.52
C LEU A 148 -20.00 6.97 28.19
N ASN A 149 -20.51 8.11 28.67
CA ASN A 149 -21.71 8.14 29.52
C ASN A 149 -23.02 7.90 28.75
N ASN A 150 -23.08 8.28 27.47
CA ASN A 150 -24.27 8.15 26.65
C ASN A 150 -23.98 7.38 25.36
N THR A 151 -24.33 6.09 25.35
CA THR A 151 -24.15 5.22 24.17
C THR A 151 -25.36 5.20 23.24
N ALA A 152 -26.44 5.94 23.54
CA ALA A 152 -27.72 5.84 22.82
C ALA A 152 -27.64 6.23 21.34
N LEU A 153 -26.58 6.97 20.96
CA LEU A 153 -26.35 7.37 19.58
C LEU A 153 -25.66 6.29 18.76
N TYR A 154 -25.13 5.22 19.34
CA TYR A 154 -24.27 4.22 18.69
C TYR A 154 -24.92 2.83 18.61
N SER A 155 -24.52 2.07 17.60
CA SER A 155 -24.92 0.71 17.29
C SER A 155 -23.73 -0.09 16.76
N ALA A 156 -23.79 -1.41 16.88
CA ALA A 156 -22.83 -2.29 16.21
C ALA A 156 -22.82 -2.03 14.70
N GLY A 157 -21.62 -2.00 14.12
CA GLY A 157 -21.37 -1.73 12.70
C GLY A 157 -21.11 -0.26 12.36
N ASP A 158 -21.40 0.67 13.27
CA ASP A 158 -21.11 2.10 13.06
C ASP A 158 -19.62 2.37 12.96
N PHE A 159 -19.25 3.33 12.11
CA PHE A 159 -17.90 3.90 12.12
C PHE A 159 -17.86 5.13 13.01
N ILE A 160 -16.75 5.23 13.74
CA ILE A 160 -16.47 6.32 14.66
C ILE A 160 -15.08 6.89 14.44
N GLU A 161 -14.93 8.17 14.73
CA GLU A 161 -13.64 8.84 14.84
C GLU A 161 -13.43 9.26 16.29
N LEU A 162 -12.30 8.86 16.84
CA LEU A 162 -11.78 9.32 18.12
C LEU A 162 -10.75 10.41 17.86
N LEU A 163 -10.75 11.44 18.70
CA LEU A 163 -9.72 12.47 18.68
C LEU A 163 -9.52 13.07 20.08
N GLN A 164 -8.34 13.64 20.32
CA GLN A 164 -8.00 14.33 21.57
C GLN A 164 -7.23 15.61 21.26
N ASP A 165 -7.43 16.66 22.06
CA ASP A 165 -6.62 17.88 21.93
C ASP A 165 -5.13 17.60 22.07
N ASN A 166 -4.33 18.36 21.33
CA ASN A 166 -2.89 18.26 21.39
C ASN A 166 -2.41 18.65 22.80
N GLY A 167 -1.50 17.85 23.35
CA GLY A 167 -0.94 18.09 24.67
C GLY A 167 0.32 18.95 24.62
N SER A 168 1.07 18.92 25.71
CA SER A 168 2.35 19.63 25.84
C SER A 168 3.43 19.17 24.85
N TRP A 169 3.21 18.06 24.14
CA TRP A 169 4.09 17.59 23.08
C TRP A 169 4.04 18.50 21.85
N ASP A 170 2.95 19.25 21.64
CA ASP A 170 2.78 20.11 20.47
C ASP A 170 3.52 21.42 20.66
N THR A 171 4.79 21.41 20.22
CA THR A 171 5.66 22.57 20.28
C THR A 171 5.46 23.54 19.11
N GLN A 172 4.68 23.16 18.10
CA GLN A 172 4.43 23.95 16.88
C GLN A 172 2.92 23.97 16.56
N PRO A 173 2.10 24.58 17.44
CA PRO A 173 0.65 24.54 17.31
C PRO A 173 0.19 25.30 16.07
N VAL A 174 -0.61 24.62 15.25
CA VAL A 174 -1.18 25.15 14.01
C VAL A 174 -2.56 24.56 13.78
N SER A 175 -3.50 25.38 13.31
CA SER A 175 -4.93 25.00 13.25
C SER A 175 -5.23 23.78 12.38
N TRP A 176 -4.42 23.53 11.35
CA TRP A 176 -4.57 22.36 10.47
C TRP A 176 -4.09 21.04 11.12
N ALA A 177 -3.34 21.10 12.21
CA ALA A 177 -2.87 19.95 12.98
C ALA A 177 -3.52 19.86 14.37
N ASP A 178 -4.54 20.68 14.64
CA ASP A 178 -5.29 20.63 15.89
C ASP A 178 -5.94 19.26 16.06
N ARG A 179 -5.72 18.65 17.23
CA ARG A 179 -6.29 17.33 17.59
C ARG A 179 -5.75 16.19 16.72
N SER A 180 -4.43 16.20 16.52
CA SER A 180 -3.70 15.24 15.68
C SER A 180 -3.92 13.79 16.13
N VAL A 181 -3.88 13.54 17.44
CA VAL A 181 -4.01 12.18 17.98
C VAL A 181 -5.46 11.73 17.90
N GLY A 182 -5.68 10.64 17.16
CA GLY A 182 -6.99 10.06 16.92
C GLY A 182 -6.93 8.67 16.31
N GLN A 183 -8.11 8.13 16.00
CA GLN A 183 -8.25 6.83 15.35
C GLN A 183 -9.64 6.68 14.72
N ILE A 184 -9.72 6.06 13.55
CA ILE A 184 -10.98 5.58 12.98
C ILE A 184 -11.19 4.12 13.35
N LEU A 185 -12.38 3.81 13.86
CA LEU A 185 -12.74 2.48 14.35
C LEU A 185 -14.16 2.12 13.92
N ARG A 186 -14.42 0.82 13.86
CA ARG A 186 -15.76 0.26 13.72
C ARG A 186 -16.24 -0.31 15.06
N VAL A 187 -17.46 0.04 15.43
CA VAL A 187 -18.10 -0.45 16.66
C VAL A 187 -18.49 -1.91 16.44
N LYS A 188 -17.93 -2.79 17.27
CA LYS A 188 -18.29 -4.21 17.31
C LYS A 188 -19.57 -4.43 18.11
N ASP A 189 -19.69 -3.78 19.26
CA ASP A 189 -20.84 -3.89 20.15
C ASP A 189 -20.99 -2.65 21.05
N VAL A 190 -22.17 -2.47 21.63
CA VAL A 190 -22.50 -1.35 22.52
C VAL A 190 -22.93 -1.87 23.87
N ILE A 191 -22.30 -1.39 24.94
CA ILE A 191 -22.66 -1.71 26.31
C ILE A 191 -23.46 -0.53 26.88
N PRO A 192 -24.79 -0.64 27.05
CA PRO A 192 -25.64 0.47 27.47
C PRO A 192 -25.16 1.15 28.76
N GLY A 193 -24.90 2.45 28.68
CA GLY A 193 -24.45 3.27 29.82
C GLY A 193 -23.01 3.02 30.29
N ILE A 194 -22.24 2.19 29.57
CA ILE A 194 -20.84 1.89 29.89
C ILE A 194 -19.90 2.35 28.78
N GLY A 195 -20.15 1.97 27.53
CA GLY A 195 -19.21 2.23 26.46
C GLY A 195 -19.44 1.46 25.16
N LEU A 196 -18.46 1.55 24.27
CA LEU A 196 -18.40 0.86 22.98
C LEU A 196 -17.29 -0.19 23.01
N ILE A 197 -17.53 -1.34 22.42
CA ILE A 197 -16.51 -2.33 22.06
C ILE A 197 -16.19 -2.12 20.58
N THR A 198 -14.91 -2.08 20.23
CA THR A 198 -14.42 -1.83 18.88
C THR A 198 -13.89 -3.10 18.23
N GLU A 199 -13.88 -3.16 16.89
CA GLU A 199 -13.36 -4.32 16.16
C GLU A 199 -11.83 -4.44 16.29
N ASN A 200 -11.12 -3.31 16.37
CA ASN A 200 -9.66 -3.22 16.46
C ASN A 200 -9.23 -2.50 17.74
N TYR A 201 -8.06 -2.85 18.25
CA TYR A 201 -7.52 -2.23 19.46
C TYR A 201 -7.17 -0.75 19.28
N LEU A 202 -7.34 -0.01 20.37
CA LEU A 202 -6.95 1.37 20.52
C LEU A 202 -5.42 1.50 20.51
N ARG A 203 -4.93 2.48 19.75
CA ARG A 203 -3.49 2.73 19.57
C ARG A 203 -2.96 3.86 20.45
N TYR A 204 -3.82 4.48 21.26
CA TYR A 204 -3.44 5.57 22.14
C TYR A 204 -4.20 5.52 23.48
N ASP A 205 -3.59 6.12 24.51
CA ASP A 205 -4.19 6.32 25.83
C ASP A 205 -5.00 7.63 25.86
N TYR A 206 -6.31 7.51 25.64
CA TYR A 206 -7.26 8.60 25.71
C TYR A 206 -7.77 8.78 27.14
N HIS A 207 -7.30 9.84 27.80
CA HIS A 207 -7.67 10.16 29.17
C HIS A 207 -8.06 11.64 29.30
N SER A 208 -9.16 11.88 30.02
CA SER A 208 -9.59 13.23 30.38
C SER A 208 -8.67 13.78 31.49
N LEU A 209 -7.63 14.51 31.10
CA LEU A 209 -6.75 15.28 31.98
C LEU A 209 -6.96 16.78 31.72
N SER A 210 -6.52 17.64 32.64
CA SER A 210 -6.67 19.10 32.47
C SER A 210 -6.04 19.57 31.15
N GLY A 211 -6.87 20.06 30.23
CA GLY A 211 -6.45 20.54 28.90
C GLY A 211 -6.43 19.48 27.80
N LEU A 212 -6.76 18.22 28.09
CA LEU A 212 -6.88 17.15 27.09
C LEU A 212 -8.31 16.60 27.08
N PHE A 213 -9.08 16.89 26.02
CA PHE A 213 -10.49 16.50 25.94
C PHE A 213 -10.69 15.43 24.85
N PRO A 214 -10.55 14.13 25.19
CA PRO A 214 -10.82 13.06 24.25
C PRO A 214 -12.32 12.96 23.96
N ARG A 215 -12.65 12.78 22.70
CA ARG A 215 -14.02 12.78 22.20
C ARG A 215 -14.19 11.83 21.03
N VAL A 216 -15.42 11.39 20.83
CA VAL A 216 -15.81 10.48 19.75
C VAL A 216 -17.00 11.06 18.99
N ARG A 217 -17.04 10.81 17.68
CA ARG A 217 -18.24 11.08 16.86
C ARG A 217 -18.49 9.94 15.89
N LYS A 218 -19.71 9.88 15.37
CA LYS A 218 -20.04 9.06 14.21
C LYS A 218 -19.51 9.65 12.92
N ILE A 219 -19.07 8.75 12.04
CA ILE A 219 -18.72 9.07 10.66
C ILE A 219 -19.42 8.10 9.71
N VAL A 220 -19.60 8.50 8.46
CA VAL A 220 -20.06 7.64 7.37
C VAL A 220 -18.96 7.62 6.32
N PRO A 221 -18.04 6.65 6.39
CA PRO A 221 -16.92 6.62 5.47
C PRO A 221 -17.37 6.34 4.05
N ARG A 222 -16.68 6.93 3.07
CA ARG A 222 -16.74 6.47 1.67
C ARG A 222 -16.03 5.13 1.58
N HIS A 223 -16.65 4.11 0.99
CA HIS A 223 -16.08 2.76 1.07
C HIS A 223 -16.04 1.98 -0.24
N GLU A 224 -15.09 1.05 -0.30
CA GLU A 224 -14.92 0.10 -1.41
C GLU A 224 -14.72 0.74 -2.78
N VAL A 225 -14.11 1.93 -2.79
CA VAL A 225 -13.76 2.66 -4.01
C VAL A 225 -12.39 2.23 -4.51
N GLY A 226 -12.27 2.02 -5.82
CA GLY A 226 -11.04 1.54 -6.46
C GLY A 226 -10.57 2.43 -7.61
N ILE A 227 -9.25 2.56 -7.77
CA ILE A 227 -8.63 3.15 -8.96
C ILE A 227 -7.56 2.18 -9.46
N GLU A 228 -7.67 1.74 -10.72
CA GLU A 228 -6.88 0.63 -11.23
C GLU A 228 -6.39 0.83 -12.67
N CYS A 229 -5.16 0.41 -12.95
CA CYS A 229 -4.69 0.12 -14.32
C CYS A 229 -4.82 1.28 -15.31
N LEU A 230 -4.46 2.48 -14.90
CA LEU A 230 -4.52 3.69 -15.73
C LEU A 230 -3.44 4.67 -15.29
N GLN A 231 -3.14 5.64 -16.13
CA GLN A 231 -2.31 6.77 -15.76
C GLN A 231 -3.18 7.96 -15.36
N ILE A 232 -2.73 8.70 -14.35
CA ILE A 232 -3.30 9.98 -13.92
C ILE A 232 -2.22 11.05 -14.06
N SER A 233 -2.59 12.16 -14.68
CA SER A 233 -1.73 13.33 -14.81
C SER A 233 -2.53 14.59 -14.53
N ARG A 234 -1.90 15.54 -13.83
CA ARG A 234 -2.38 16.91 -13.73
C ARG A 234 -1.69 17.77 -14.79
N GLU A 235 -2.47 18.38 -15.68
CA GLU A 235 -1.97 19.15 -16.83
C GLU A 235 -1.74 20.63 -16.51
N ASP A 236 -2.49 21.19 -15.56
CA ASP A 236 -2.38 22.57 -15.10
C ASP A 236 -1.80 22.67 -13.68
N ASN A 237 -0.99 23.70 -13.42
CA ASN A 237 -0.56 24.03 -12.07
C ASN A 237 -1.60 24.94 -11.40
N ALA A 238 -1.81 24.77 -10.09
CA ALA A 238 -2.60 25.68 -9.27
C ALA A 238 -1.66 26.47 -8.33
N PRO A 239 -1.23 27.70 -8.67
CA PRO A 239 -0.17 28.42 -7.94
C PRO A 239 -0.54 28.80 -6.50
N SER A 240 -1.83 28.78 -6.17
CA SER A 240 -2.35 29.11 -4.85
C SER A 240 -3.29 28.01 -4.36
N GLY A 241 -3.01 27.45 -3.18
CA GLY A 241 -3.83 26.41 -2.57
C GLY A 241 -3.16 25.03 -2.61
N VAL A 242 -3.87 24.02 -2.11
CA VAL A 242 -3.40 22.64 -2.06
C VAL A 242 -4.39 21.77 -2.83
N ALA A 243 -3.87 20.93 -3.72
CA ALA A 243 -4.67 20.02 -4.53
C ALA A 243 -3.95 18.69 -4.72
N PHE A 244 -4.73 17.61 -4.80
CA PHE A 244 -4.22 16.25 -4.86
C PHE A 244 -4.73 15.54 -6.12
N ASN A 245 -3.95 14.58 -6.65
CA ASN A 245 -4.47 13.76 -7.74
C ASN A 245 -5.56 12.81 -7.21
N ILE A 246 -5.32 12.17 -6.07
CA ILE A 246 -6.31 11.34 -5.39
C ILE A 246 -6.44 11.77 -3.93
N ASN A 247 -7.64 12.15 -3.52
CA ASN A 247 -7.96 12.58 -2.16
C ASN A 247 -8.91 11.58 -1.49
N PHE A 248 -8.42 10.92 -0.44
CA PHE A 248 -9.22 10.16 0.50
C PHE A 248 -9.45 11.00 1.76
N SER A 249 -10.71 11.22 2.14
CA SER A 249 -11.06 11.89 3.40
C SER A 249 -12.26 11.21 4.01
N PHE A 250 -12.13 10.66 5.22
CA PHE A 250 -13.13 9.75 5.80
C PHE A 250 -13.47 8.61 4.84
N ALA A 251 -12.46 7.89 4.38
CA ALA A 251 -12.63 6.72 3.53
C ALA A 251 -12.23 5.43 4.28
N ASN A 252 -12.84 4.31 3.89
CA ASN A 252 -12.51 3.01 4.45
C ASN A 252 -12.55 1.88 3.41
N ARG A 253 -11.60 0.95 3.46
CA ARG A 253 -11.53 -0.21 2.54
C ARG A 253 -11.51 0.22 1.06
N CYS A 254 -10.70 1.21 0.72
CA CYS A 254 -10.50 1.66 -0.66
C CYS A 254 -9.10 1.26 -1.16
N TRP A 255 -8.87 1.31 -2.46
CA TRP A 255 -7.56 0.95 -3.01
C TRP A 255 -7.15 1.74 -4.25
N VAL A 256 -5.85 1.87 -4.43
CA VAL A 256 -5.19 2.42 -5.61
C VAL A 256 -4.14 1.42 -6.07
N ARG A 257 -4.31 0.87 -7.27
CA ARG A 257 -3.45 -0.22 -7.74
C ARG A 257 -3.06 -0.12 -9.20
N GLY A 258 -1.78 -0.36 -9.48
CA GLY A 258 -1.30 -0.45 -10.85
C GLY A 258 -1.49 0.84 -11.65
N ILE A 259 -1.52 1.99 -10.97
CA ILE A 259 -1.60 3.28 -11.64
C ILE A 259 -0.21 3.87 -11.87
N GLU A 260 -0.07 4.66 -12.92
CA GLU A 260 0.98 5.66 -13.03
C GLU A 260 0.41 7.02 -12.58
N SER A 261 1.11 7.75 -11.72
CA SER A 261 0.73 9.13 -11.36
C SER A 261 1.92 10.03 -11.65
N SER A 262 1.80 10.85 -12.70
CA SER A 262 2.97 11.38 -13.43
C SER A 262 3.28 12.86 -13.24
N ARG A 263 2.32 13.65 -12.74
CA ARG A 263 2.51 15.04 -12.29
C ARG A 263 1.41 15.42 -11.31
N SER A 264 1.76 16.11 -10.22
CA SER A 264 0.81 16.64 -9.23
C SER A 264 1.12 18.10 -8.86
N VAL A 265 0.10 18.80 -8.33
CA VAL A 265 0.29 20.10 -7.66
C VAL A 265 0.83 19.86 -6.25
N GLY A 266 0.06 19.21 -5.37
CA GLY A 266 0.50 18.73 -4.06
C GLY A 266 0.84 17.24 -4.09
N SER A 267 0.29 16.48 -3.14
CA SER A 267 0.47 15.02 -3.09
C SER A 267 -0.19 14.31 -4.27
N HIS A 268 0.42 13.24 -4.77
CA HIS A 268 -0.25 12.35 -5.72
C HIS A 268 -1.41 11.60 -5.06
N ILE A 269 -1.20 11.08 -3.85
CA ILE A 269 -2.23 10.41 -3.06
C ILE A 269 -2.22 11.01 -1.66
N TYR A 270 -3.34 11.60 -1.27
CA TYR A 270 -3.54 12.18 0.05
C TYR A 270 -4.59 11.36 0.81
N ILE A 271 -4.22 10.87 1.99
CA ILE A 271 -5.05 10.03 2.85
C ILE A 271 -5.24 10.74 4.19
N ASP A 272 -6.39 11.38 4.36
CA ASP A 272 -6.76 12.16 5.53
C ASP A 272 -7.86 11.46 6.31
N ALA A 273 -7.69 11.31 7.63
CA ALA A 273 -8.67 10.71 8.54
C ALA A 273 -9.40 9.53 7.86
N SER A 274 -8.63 8.54 7.41
CA SER A 274 -9.14 7.39 6.64
C SER A 274 -8.46 6.10 7.15
N SER A 275 -9.15 4.97 6.99
CA SER A 275 -8.64 3.66 7.44
C SER A 275 -8.65 2.62 6.33
N GLY A 276 -7.81 1.59 6.43
CA GLY A 276 -7.90 0.43 5.54
C GLY A 276 -7.69 0.74 4.04
N ILE A 277 -6.87 1.75 3.72
CA ILE A 277 -6.56 2.12 2.33
C ILE A 277 -5.37 1.30 1.83
N HIS A 278 -5.49 0.67 0.67
CA HIS A 278 -4.42 -0.13 0.07
C HIS A 278 -3.85 0.54 -1.19
N VAL A 279 -2.59 0.95 -1.14
CA VAL A 279 -1.87 1.55 -2.28
C VAL A 279 -0.78 0.58 -2.73
N SER A 280 -0.96 -0.07 -3.88
CA SER A 280 -0.03 -1.13 -4.31
C SER A 280 0.34 -1.15 -5.78
N GLY A 281 1.59 -1.50 -6.08
CA GLY A 281 2.03 -1.75 -7.45
C GLY A 281 2.00 -0.50 -8.35
N ASN A 282 2.08 0.70 -7.79
CA ASN A 282 1.96 1.95 -8.53
C ASN A 282 3.34 2.49 -8.95
N TYR A 283 3.36 3.39 -9.93
CA TYR A 283 4.52 4.21 -10.29
C TYR A 283 4.17 5.68 -10.13
N ILE A 284 4.77 6.38 -9.18
CA ILE A 284 4.39 7.74 -8.79
C ILE A 284 5.62 8.64 -8.91
N HIS A 285 5.48 9.73 -9.66
CA HIS A 285 6.62 10.59 -9.97
C HIS A 285 6.26 11.99 -10.43
N HIS A 286 7.20 12.90 -10.19
CA HIS A 286 7.20 14.30 -10.60
C HIS A 286 6.05 15.16 -10.07
N ALA A 287 6.32 16.45 -9.88
CA ALA A 287 5.36 17.45 -9.46
C ALA A 287 5.68 18.79 -10.14
N PHE A 288 4.77 19.76 -10.04
CA PHE A 288 5.02 21.11 -10.52
C PHE A 288 6.04 21.88 -9.67
N ALA A 289 6.12 21.56 -8.38
CA ALA A 289 7.02 22.19 -7.43
C ALA A 289 7.60 21.16 -6.45
N TYR A 290 8.74 21.51 -5.86
CA TYR A 290 9.51 20.67 -4.93
C TYR A 290 10.03 21.47 -3.73
N ASP A 291 9.37 22.58 -3.41
CA ASP A 291 9.68 23.37 -2.23
C ASP A 291 9.01 22.79 -0.97
N GLY A 292 9.41 23.28 0.20
CA GLY A 292 8.80 22.90 1.47
C GLY A 292 7.42 23.51 1.73
N VAL A 293 6.72 24.03 0.71
CA VAL A 293 5.39 24.62 0.87
C VAL A 293 4.32 23.55 0.64
N SER A 294 3.36 23.48 1.55
CA SER A 294 2.24 22.56 1.47
C SER A 294 2.70 21.10 1.35
N THR A 295 2.35 20.40 0.25
CA THR A 295 2.77 19.01 -0.01
C THR A 295 3.41 18.88 -1.40
N HIS A 296 4.08 19.95 -1.85
CA HIS A 296 4.71 19.98 -3.17
C HIS A 296 5.76 18.88 -3.31
N GLY A 297 5.61 18.06 -4.36
CA GLY A 297 6.50 16.93 -4.63
C GLY A 297 6.29 15.73 -3.70
N TYR A 298 5.10 15.57 -3.10
CA TYR A 298 4.82 14.44 -2.20
C TYR A 298 4.16 13.28 -2.97
N GLY A 299 4.61 12.05 -2.71
CA GLY A 299 4.05 10.82 -3.29
C GLY A 299 2.74 10.43 -2.61
N VAL A 300 2.86 9.74 -1.48
CA VAL A 300 1.73 9.35 -0.62
C VAL A 300 1.84 10.04 0.73
N THR A 301 0.82 10.81 1.09
CA THR A 301 0.73 11.51 2.38
C THR A 301 -0.35 10.87 3.23
N LEU A 302 0.00 10.47 4.45
CA LEU A 302 -0.94 10.05 5.48
C LEU A 302 -1.06 11.17 6.52
N PHE A 303 -2.28 11.64 6.72
CA PHE A 303 -2.61 12.85 7.46
C PHE A 303 -3.76 12.59 8.45
N ASN A 304 -3.85 13.41 9.50
CA ASN A 304 -4.89 13.38 10.53
C ASN A 304 -5.28 11.98 10.93
N HIS A 305 -4.44 11.32 11.75
CA HIS A 305 -4.71 10.00 12.30
C HIS A 305 -5.22 8.95 11.29
N ALA A 306 -4.87 9.11 10.01
CA ALA A 306 -5.01 8.05 9.02
C ALA A 306 -4.31 6.80 9.55
N GLY A 307 -4.99 5.67 9.48
CA GLY A 307 -4.54 4.46 10.13
C GLY A 307 -4.87 3.21 9.36
N GLU A 308 -4.26 2.09 9.76
CA GLU A 308 -4.49 0.78 9.13
C GLU A 308 -4.37 0.82 7.61
N CYS A 309 -3.59 1.74 7.03
CA CYS A 309 -3.34 1.80 5.59
C CYS A 309 -2.13 0.93 5.24
N ARG A 310 -2.14 0.34 4.04
CA ARG A 310 -1.03 -0.47 3.52
C ARG A 310 -0.55 0.11 2.20
N ILE A 311 0.70 0.56 2.17
CA ILE A 311 1.36 1.18 1.03
C ILE A 311 2.55 0.31 0.68
N GLU A 312 2.39 -0.55 -0.33
CA GLU A 312 3.39 -1.57 -0.62
C GLU A 312 3.70 -1.79 -2.09
N ASN A 313 4.92 -2.24 -2.36
CA ASN A 313 5.33 -2.61 -3.70
C ASN A 313 5.17 -1.47 -4.73
N ASN A 314 5.34 -0.20 -4.33
CA ASN A 314 5.27 0.95 -5.22
C ASN A 314 6.67 1.41 -5.66
N ILE A 315 6.73 2.05 -6.83
CA ILE A 315 7.91 2.74 -7.34
C ILE A 315 7.68 4.24 -7.22
N MET A 316 8.59 4.94 -6.57
CA MET A 316 8.58 6.37 -6.32
C MET A 316 9.80 7.01 -6.98
N ARG A 317 9.62 8.10 -7.73
CA ARG A 317 10.75 8.74 -8.43
C ARG A 317 10.61 10.24 -8.54
N PHE A 318 11.71 10.97 -8.33
CA PHE A 318 11.75 12.41 -8.58
C PHE A 318 10.68 13.17 -7.79
N LEU A 319 10.66 12.90 -6.49
CA LEU A 319 9.76 13.44 -5.47
C LEU A 319 10.58 14.07 -4.34
N ARG A 320 9.98 15.04 -3.63
CA ARG A 320 10.55 15.62 -2.41
C ARG A 320 10.41 14.65 -1.24
N HIS A 321 9.19 14.15 -1.03
CA HIS A 321 8.88 13.12 -0.05
C HIS A 321 8.03 12.02 -0.69
N SER A 322 8.57 10.81 -0.78
CA SER A 322 7.84 9.69 -1.37
C SER A 322 6.70 9.21 -0.46
N PHE A 323 6.95 9.19 0.84
CA PHE A 323 6.00 8.86 1.89
C PHE A 323 6.11 9.90 3.00
N SER A 324 5.03 10.62 3.28
CA SER A 324 4.95 11.58 4.38
C SER A 324 3.90 11.13 5.39
N LEU A 325 4.27 11.08 6.67
CA LEU A 325 3.34 10.83 7.77
C LEU A 325 3.38 12.01 8.72
N GLN A 326 2.20 12.57 9.03
CA GLN A 326 2.08 13.74 9.88
C GLN A 326 0.70 13.80 10.55
N ALA A 327 0.54 14.70 11.51
CA ALA A 327 -0.73 14.93 12.22
C ALA A 327 -1.36 13.63 12.77
N GLY A 328 -0.59 12.87 13.55
CA GLY A 328 -1.08 11.72 14.28
C GLY A 328 -1.34 10.46 13.47
N ALA A 329 -0.97 10.39 12.18
CA ALA A 329 -1.06 9.17 11.37
C ALA A 329 -0.45 7.95 12.13
N ASN A 330 -1.21 6.85 12.23
CA ASN A 330 -0.83 5.74 13.12
C ASN A 330 -1.32 4.35 12.72
N GLY A 331 -0.53 3.31 13.02
CA GLY A 331 -0.89 1.93 12.70
C GLY A 331 -0.82 1.57 11.22
N ASN A 332 -0.10 2.35 10.41
CA ASN A 332 0.05 2.13 8.98
C ASN A 332 1.24 1.22 8.66
N VAL A 333 1.21 0.57 7.48
CA VAL A 333 2.31 -0.23 6.94
C VAL A 333 2.77 0.39 5.63
N ILE A 334 4.05 0.76 5.57
CA ILE A 334 4.75 1.23 4.38
C ILE A 334 5.84 0.21 4.11
N SER A 335 5.67 -0.66 3.11
CA SER A 335 6.54 -1.82 2.95
C SER A 335 6.95 -2.16 1.52
N TYR A 336 8.18 -2.63 1.36
CA TYR A 336 8.68 -3.13 0.07
C TYR A 336 8.50 -2.14 -1.09
N ASN A 337 8.55 -0.83 -0.81
CA ASN A 337 8.54 0.21 -1.82
C ASN A 337 9.96 0.55 -2.25
N TYR A 338 10.12 0.96 -3.50
CA TYR A 338 11.37 1.46 -4.05
C TYR A 338 11.26 2.96 -4.35
N SER A 339 12.16 3.75 -3.77
CA SER A 339 12.23 5.20 -3.99
C SER A 339 13.63 5.63 -4.43
N THR A 340 13.68 6.47 -5.47
CA THR A 340 14.94 6.92 -6.06
C THR A 340 14.84 8.34 -6.61
N GLU A 341 15.99 8.96 -6.84
CA GLU A 341 16.11 10.33 -7.34
C GLU A 341 15.32 11.35 -6.50
N PRO A 342 15.55 11.46 -5.17
CA PRO A 342 14.92 12.50 -4.37
C PRO A 342 15.24 13.87 -4.95
N ASN A 343 14.25 14.75 -4.98
CA ASN A 343 14.38 16.08 -5.56
C ASN A 343 13.63 17.12 -4.72
N ARG A 344 14.37 18.11 -4.24
CA ARG A 344 13.84 19.29 -3.54
C ARG A 344 14.45 20.56 -4.14
N SER A 345 13.76 21.68 -4.00
CA SER A 345 14.24 22.98 -4.50
C SER A 345 15.44 23.51 -3.69
N GLU A 346 15.56 23.12 -2.42
CA GLU A 346 16.65 23.52 -1.54
C GLU A 346 17.94 22.71 -1.80
N VAL A 347 19.11 23.35 -1.65
CA VAL A 347 20.41 22.69 -1.88
C VAL A 347 20.86 21.90 -0.64
N PRO A 348 21.37 20.65 -0.79
CA PRO A 348 21.41 19.87 -2.03
C PRO A 348 20.06 19.23 -2.36
N ALA A 349 19.73 19.17 -3.67
CA ALA A 349 18.43 18.74 -4.17
C ALA A 349 18.09 17.28 -3.84
N ASN A 350 19.11 16.43 -3.73
CA ASN A 350 18.96 15.00 -3.41
C ASN A 350 18.84 14.71 -1.91
N PHE A 351 18.66 15.72 -1.06
CA PHE A 351 18.49 15.55 0.39
C PHE A 351 17.02 15.44 0.83
N GLY A 352 16.07 15.47 -0.10
CA GLY A 352 14.66 15.21 0.21
C GLY A 352 14.48 13.85 0.90
N ALA A 353 13.69 13.81 1.97
CA ALA A 353 13.42 12.59 2.72
C ALA A 353 12.42 11.70 1.96
N ASP A 354 12.82 10.52 1.47
CA ASP A 354 11.89 9.60 0.83
C ASP A 354 10.83 9.11 1.83
N ILE A 355 11.27 8.70 3.02
CA ILE A 355 10.40 8.46 4.17
C ILE A 355 10.56 9.65 5.10
N SER A 356 9.50 10.45 5.21
CA SER A 356 9.44 11.66 6.04
C SER A 356 8.44 11.47 7.17
N MET A 357 8.93 11.53 8.41
CA MET A 357 8.09 11.68 9.59
C MET A 357 8.02 13.17 9.92
N HIS A 358 7.01 13.84 9.36
CA HIS A 358 7.00 15.29 9.18
C HIS A 358 6.37 16.05 10.36
N GLY A 359 6.39 15.47 11.57
CA GLY A 359 5.92 16.08 12.81
C GLY A 359 4.42 15.99 13.07
N HIS A 360 3.96 16.68 14.12
CA HIS A 360 2.62 16.56 14.71
C HIS A 360 2.24 15.13 15.10
N TYR A 361 3.17 14.45 15.77
CA TYR A 361 2.92 13.23 16.52
C TYR A 361 2.48 11.96 15.75
N PRO A 362 2.96 11.62 14.54
CA PRO A 362 2.74 10.29 13.96
C PRO A 362 3.39 9.17 14.81
N PHE A 363 2.72 8.04 15.00
CA PHE A 363 3.13 7.00 15.97
C PHE A 363 2.70 5.59 15.53
N LEU A 364 3.36 4.54 16.03
CA LEU A 364 3.00 3.14 15.74
C LEU A 364 2.90 2.78 14.25
N ASN A 365 3.65 3.45 13.37
CA ASN A 365 3.71 3.08 11.96
C ASN A 365 4.85 2.09 11.71
N LEU A 366 4.66 1.16 10.77
CA LEU A 366 5.67 0.18 10.35
C LEU A 366 6.22 0.56 8.97
N PHE A 367 7.53 0.73 8.90
CA PHE A 367 8.30 0.85 7.67
C PHE A 367 9.12 -0.42 7.50
N GLU A 368 8.73 -1.29 6.58
CA GLU A 368 9.33 -2.62 6.45
C GLU A 368 9.91 -2.89 5.06
N GLY A 369 11.20 -3.23 4.97
CA GLY A 369 11.76 -3.76 3.73
C GLY A 369 11.82 -2.77 2.56
N ASN A 370 11.66 -1.47 2.80
CA ASN A 370 11.74 -0.47 1.73
C ASN A 370 13.20 -0.27 1.29
N ILE A 371 13.40 0.06 0.02
CA ILE A 371 14.68 0.57 -0.50
C ILE A 371 14.47 2.01 -0.91
N VAL A 372 15.10 2.94 -0.20
CA VAL A 372 14.94 4.39 -0.36
C VAL A 372 16.28 5.10 -0.30
N GLN A 373 16.34 6.39 -0.58
CA GLN A 373 17.59 7.15 -0.51
C GLN A 373 17.83 7.70 0.89
N ASN A 374 16.81 8.33 1.50
CA ASN A 374 16.88 9.05 2.75
C ASN A 374 15.67 8.73 3.64
N ILE A 375 15.91 8.41 4.92
CA ILE A 375 14.88 8.30 5.95
C ILE A 375 15.11 9.44 6.94
N GLN A 376 14.10 10.32 7.10
CA GLN A 376 14.21 11.44 8.01
C GLN A 376 13.05 11.49 9.00
N LEU A 377 13.40 11.67 10.27
CA LEU A 377 12.50 12.02 11.34
C LEU A 377 12.84 13.43 11.77
N ASP A 378 12.16 14.40 11.17
CA ASP A 378 12.38 15.81 11.44
C ASP A 378 11.46 16.33 12.55
N GLN A 379 11.80 17.49 13.11
CA GLN A 379 10.98 18.17 14.12
C GLN A 379 10.50 19.54 13.66
N THR A 380 10.39 19.75 12.34
CA THR A 380 9.91 21.01 11.75
C THR A 380 8.55 21.39 12.32
N TRP A 381 7.69 20.39 12.52
CA TRP A 381 6.34 20.52 13.07
C TRP A 381 6.18 19.83 14.42
N GLY A 382 7.26 19.82 15.22
CA GLY A 382 7.29 19.13 16.51
C GLY A 382 7.56 17.62 16.39
N PRO A 383 7.43 16.88 17.51
CA PRO A 383 7.92 15.51 17.58
C PRO A 383 7.06 14.53 16.79
N SER A 384 7.69 13.44 16.36
CA SER A 384 6.99 12.18 16.06
C SER A 384 6.68 11.46 17.36
N GLY A 385 5.50 10.86 17.46
CA GLY A 385 5.11 10.06 18.60
C GLY A 385 5.85 8.71 18.65
N PRO A 386 5.66 7.90 19.69
CA PRO A 386 6.47 6.72 19.95
C PRO A 386 6.19 5.57 18.99
N TYR A 387 7.09 4.57 19.00
CA TYR A 387 6.89 3.25 18.41
C TYR A 387 6.73 3.18 16.89
N ASN A 388 7.15 4.22 16.16
CA ASN A 388 7.37 4.04 14.73
C ASN A 388 8.56 3.10 14.54
N THR A 389 8.37 2.13 13.65
CA THR A 389 9.24 0.96 13.52
C THR A 389 9.85 0.93 12.14
N PHE A 390 11.15 1.18 12.07
CA PHE A 390 11.96 1.06 10.86
C PHE A 390 12.64 -0.29 10.88
N PHE A 391 12.08 -1.23 10.11
CA PHE A 391 12.47 -2.62 10.11
C PHE A 391 13.00 -3.04 8.74
N ARG A 392 14.25 -3.51 8.69
CA ARG A 392 14.87 -4.04 7.46
C ARG A 392 14.77 -3.10 6.25
N ASN A 393 14.79 -1.78 6.43
CA ASN A 393 14.85 -0.85 5.31
C ASN A 393 16.30 -0.68 4.83
N ARG A 394 16.50 -0.36 3.55
CA ARG A 394 17.77 0.13 3.03
C ARG A 394 17.68 1.62 2.73
N ALA A 395 18.61 2.40 3.27
CA ALA A 395 18.81 3.81 2.93
C ALA A 395 20.12 3.97 2.15
N GLU A 396 20.02 4.26 0.85
CA GLU A 396 21.14 4.18 -0.11
C GLU A 396 21.95 5.48 -0.24
N LEU A 397 21.45 6.62 0.26
CA LEU A 397 22.08 7.92 0.10
C LEU A 397 22.51 8.53 1.46
N TYR A 398 21.81 9.53 2.00
CA TYR A 398 22.25 10.20 3.22
C TYR A 398 22.05 9.36 4.48
N GLY A 399 21.21 8.33 4.43
CA GLY A 399 21.02 7.36 5.51
C GLY A 399 19.77 7.61 6.35
N ILE A 400 19.86 7.33 7.65
CA ILE A 400 18.76 7.51 8.63
C ILE A 400 19.13 8.68 9.53
N LEU A 401 18.33 9.75 9.46
CA LEU A 401 18.58 11.00 10.15
C LEU A 401 17.39 11.37 11.01
N MET A 402 17.60 11.51 12.29
CA MET A 402 16.58 11.90 13.25
C MET A 402 17.09 13.09 14.05
N THR A 403 16.37 14.21 13.93
CA THR A 403 16.78 15.49 14.52
C THR A 403 16.25 15.68 15.94
N SER A 404 17.02 16.38 16.77
CA SER A 404 16.57 16.86 18.07
C SER A 404 15.63 18.06 17.98
N GLY A 405 14.90 18.33 19.06
CA GLY A 405 14.08 19.54 19.22
C GLY A 405 13.67 19.76 20.67
N THR A 406 12.74 20.69 20.91
CA THR A 406 12.34 21.09 22.27
C THR A 406 11.67 19.94 23.04
N VAL A 407 10.89 19.12 22.34
CA VAL A 407 10.33 17.87 22.85
C VAL A 407 10.85 16.75 21.95
N GLU A 408 11.54 15.77 22.52
CA GLU A 408 12.20 14.74 21.72
C GLU A 408 11.23 13.69 21.18
N SER A 409 11.54 13.18 19.99
CA SER A 409 10.79 12.08 19.37
C SER A 409 11.22 10.73 19.96
N ASP A 410 10.88 10.44 21.21
CA ASP A 410 11.40 9.27 21.92
C ASP A 410 10.81 7.91 21.44
N SER A 411 11.43 6.81 21.86
CA SER A 411 10.86 5.44 21.77
C SER A 411 10.58 4.90 20.37
N GLN A 412 11.31 5.35 19.36
CA GLN A 412 11.32 4.75 18.01
C GLN A 412 12.06 3.39 17.97
N HIS A 413 11.80 2.58 16.94
CA HIS A 413 12.50 1.31 16.73
C HIS A 413 13.28 1.30 15.41
N PHE A 414 14.55 0.92 15.46
CA PHE A 414 15.42 0.75 14.29
C PHE A 414 16.02 -0.65 14.34
N VAL A 415 15.48 -1.59 13.58
CA VAL A 415 15.86 -3.00 13.66
C VAL A 415 16.21 -3.53 12.28
N GLY A 416 17.43 -4.04 12.10
CA GLY A 416 17.87 -4.70 10.88
C GLY A 416 18.03 -3.81 9.65
N ASN A 417 18.07 -2.48 9.80
CA ASN A 417 18.21 -1.57 8.66
C ASN A 417 19.62 -1.64 8.04
N ASP A 418 19.70 -1.32 6.76
CA ASP A 418 20.91 -1.33 5.93
C ASP A 418 21.24 0.10 5.47
N VAL A 419 22.31 0.67 6.00
CA VAL A 419 22.81 2.03 5.71
C VAL A 419 24.26 1.90 5.27
N ASN A 420 24.48 1.38 4.06
CA ASN A 420 25.79 0.90 3.63
C ASN A 420 26.62 1.90 2.80
N ASN A 421 26.09 3.08 2.47
CA ASN A 421 26.83 4.05 1.67
C ASN A 421 28.08 4.54 2.42
N LEU A 422 29.26 4.41 1.79
CA LEU A 422 30.55 4.74 2.41
C LEU A 422 31.05 6.15 2.09
N GLY A 423 30.33 6.90 1.25
CA GLY A 423 30.69 8.28 0.89
C GLY A 423 30.84 9.18 2.11
N ILE A 424 31.69 10.21 2.02
CA ILE A 424 32.10 11.05 3.15
C ILE A 424 30.91 11.69 3.88
N VAL A 425 29.88 12.13 3.13
CA VAL A 425 28.69 12.80 3.65
C VAL A 425 27.44 11.90 3.64
N PHE A 426 27.60 10.61 3.32
CA PHE A 426 26.53 9.64 3.09
C PHE A 426 26.55 8.50 4.11
N GLY A 427 25.48 7.71 4.13
CA GLY A 427 25.34 6.57 5.04
C GLY A 427 25.34 6.97 6.50
N ASN A 428 24.79 8.14 6.82
CA ASN A 428 24.71 8.62 8.20
C ASN A 428 23.64 7.83 8.96
N TYR A 429 23.89 7.67 10.26
CA TYR A 429 22.94 7.07 11.19
C TYR A 429 22.95 7.91 12.46
N VAL A 430 22.04 8.87 12.52
CA VAL A 430 21.95 9.87 13.60
C VAL A 430 20.58 9.72 14.25
N ILE A 431 20.58 9.27 15.50
CA ILE A 431 19.37 8.97 16.28
C ILE A 431 19.34 9.86 17.52
N ALA A 432 18.58 10.95 17.45
CA ALA A 432 18.27 11.81 18.59
C ALA A 432 17.15 11.21 19.46
N GLY A 433 17.00 11.69 20.69
CA GLY A 433 16.02 11.17 21.65
C GLY A 433 16.51 9.97 22.45
N THR A 434 15.60 9.34 23.18
CA THR A 434 15.87 8.29 24.15
C THR A 434 14.87 7.14 24.06
N ASN A 435 15.13 6.05 24.80
CA ASN A 435 14.28 4.86 24.91
C ASN A 435 14.02 4.12 23.57
N HIS A 436 14.87 4.34 22.56
CA HIS A 436 14.82 3.63 21.30
C HIS A 436 15.17 2.16 21.45
N ILE A 437 14.58 1.33 20.59
CA ILE A 437 15.08 -0.03 20.34
C ILE A 437 15.97 0.03 19.11
N GLN A 438 17.22 -0.40 19.24
CA GLN A 438 18.13 -0.51 18.12
C GLN A 438 18.77 -1.90 18.11
N HIS A 439 18.65 -2.64 17.01
CA HIS A 439 19.20 -4.00 16.92
C HIS A 439 19.58 -4.39 15.50
N GLY A 440 20.82 -4.83 15.30
CA GLY A 440 21.25 -5.46 14.05
C GLY A 440 21.26 -4.54 12.83
N ASN A 441 21.30 -3.21 13.02
CA ASN A 441 21.40 -2.28 11.89
C ASN A 441 22.82 -2.32 11.34
N MET A 442 22.98 -2.48 10.04
CA MET A 442 24.28 -2.42 9.38
C MET A 442 24.54 -0.99 8.90
N VAL A 443 25.43 -0.27 9.58
CA VAL A 443 25.75 1.13 9.29
C VAL A 443 27.20 1.19 8.82
N ARG A 444 27.41 1.53 7.54
CA ARG A 444 28.72 1.68 6.92
C ARG A 444 29.65 0.48 7.17
N GLY A 445 29.08 -0.73 7.08
CA GLY A 445 29.79 -2.00 7.32
C GLY A 445 29.96 -2.38 8.80
N THR A 446 29.39 -1.62 9.74
CA THR A 446 29.45 -1.87 11.18
C THR A 446 28.06 -2.15 11.75
N ILE A 447 27.94 -3.23 12.54
CA ILE A 447 26.69 -3.52 13.27
C ILE A 447 26.48 -2.49 14.38
N THR A 448 25.34 -1.81 14.34
CA THR A 448 24.97 -0.72 15.24
C THR A 448 23.61 -0.99 15.90
N PRO A 449 23.55 -1.04 17.24
CA PRO A 449 24.66 -0.93 18.18
C PRO A 449 25.53 -2.21 18.21
N ALA A 450 26.78 -2.07 18.63
CA ALA A 450 27.68 -3.20 18.81
C ALA A 450 27.11 -4.23 19.81
N GLY A 451 27.40 -5.51 19.60
CA GLY A 451 26.87 -6.61 20.43
C GLY A 451 25.47 -7.08 20.04
N THR A 452 24.83 -6.43 19.06
CA THR A 452 23.62 -6.95 18.39
C THR A 452 24.03 -7.80 17.18
N GLY A 453 23.06 -8.34 16.43
CA GLY A 453 23.38 -9.22 15.31
C GLY A 453 22.17 -9.68 14.51
N ILE A 454 22.07 -11.00 14.30
CA ILE A 454 21.02 -11.63 13.50
C ILE A 454 19.64 -11.13 13.95
N VAL A 455 18.82 -10.78 12.96
CA VAL A 455 17.42 -10.46 13.13
C VAL A 455 16.64 -11.70 12.72
N ASN A 456 15.99 -12.38 13.68
CA ASN A 456 15.21 -13.58 13.40
C ASN A 456 13.78 -13.26 12.94
N ASP A 457 13.26 -12.10 13.36
CA ASP A 457 11.96 -11.61 12.90
C ASP A 457 12.03 -11.42 11.37
N THR A 458 11.04 -11.93 10.65
CA THR A 458 10.97 -11.86 9.19
C THR A 458 10.13 -10.68 8.71
N SER A 459 8.97 -10.49 9.35
CA SER A 459 8.01 -9.41 9.11
C SER A 459 7.19 -9.16 10.37
N TYR A 460 6.71 -7.93 10.56
CA TYR A 460 5.76 -7.58 11.61
C TYR A 460 4.30 -7.51 11.14
N TYR A 461 4.03 -7.69 9.84
CA TYR A 461 2.67 -7.68 9.27
C TYR A 461 2.35 -8.89 8.38
N LEU A 462 3.35 -9.66 7.96
CA LEU A 462 3.20 -10.86 7.14
C LEU A 462 3.70 -12.11 7.87
N SER A 463 3.08 -13.25 7.59
CA SER A 463 3.52 -14.58 8.05
C SER A 463 4.32 -15.36 6.99
N SER A 464 4.31 -14.88 5.74
CA SER A 464 4.96 -15.50 4.58
C SER A 464 5.28 -14.45 3.52
N PRO A 465 6.11 -14.74 2.51
CA PRO A 465 6.39 -13.80 1.42
C PRO A 465 5.08 -13.33 0.77
N PRO A 466 4.93 -12.02 0.48
CA PRO A 466 3.71 -11.50 -0.12
C PRO A 466 3.53 -11.98 -1.57
N ASP A 467 2.31 -11.98 -2.09
CA ASP A 467 1.99 -12.52 -3.42
C ASP A 467 2.74 -11.84 -4.58
N PHE A 468 3.16 -10.60 -4.40
CA PHE A 468 3.98 -9.88 -5.39
C PHE A 468 5.48 -10.21 -5.29
N TRP A 469 5.90 -11.02 -4.32
CA TRP A 469 7.29 -11.40 -4.14
C TRP A 469 7.76 -12.33 -5.27
N THR A 470 8.91 -12.03 -5.84
CA THR A 470 9.42 -12.78 -6.99
C THR A 470 9.80 -14.21 -6.55
N PRO A 471 9.28 -15.26 -7.19
CA PRO A 471 9.64 -16.63 -6.85
C PRO A 471 11.16 -16.88 -6.93
N GLY A 472 11.71 -17.56 -5.93
CA GLY A 472 13.14 -17.85 -5.82
C GLY A 472 13.99 -16.71 -5.24
N MET A 473 13.40 -15.53 -5.02
CA MET A 473 14.06 -14.42 -4.33
C MET A 473 13.99 -14.63 -2.80
N ILE A 474 15.12 -14.41 -2.11
CA ILE A 474 15.19 -14.52 -0.64
C ILE A 474 14.23 -13.52 0.01
N TRP A 475 13.36 -13.99 0.91
CA TRP A 475 12.48 -13.17 1.72
C TRP A 475 12.69 -13.41 3.22
N PRO A 476 12.77 -12.34 4.04
CA PRO A 476 13.04 -10.96 3.65
C PRO A 476 14.45 -10.82 3.07
N SER A 477 14.67 -9.88 2.16
CA SER A 477 15.96 -9.74 1.45
C SER A 477 16.96 -8.78 2.11
N ILE A 478 16.51 -7.93 3.04
CA ILE A 478 17.31 -6.87 3.67
C ILE A 478 17.50 -7.17 5.16
N GLY A 479 18.66 -6.77 5.71
CA GLY A 479 19.02 -6.97 7.11
C GLY A 479 19.61 -8.36 7.38
N LEU A 480 20.39 -8.47 8.46
CA LEU A 480 21.06 -9.73 8.82
C LEU A 480 20.05 -10.89 8.97
N PRO A 481 20.43 -12.13 8.59
CA PRO A 481 21.75 -12.57 8.13
C PRO A 481 22.01 -12.38 6.63
N ASN A 482 21.14 -11.68 5.90
CA ASN A 482 21.34 -11.46 4.46
C ASN A 482 22.56 -10.59 4.19
N PRO A 483 23.25 -10.78 3.05
CA PRO A 483 24.36 -9.92 2.65
C PRO A 483 23.93 -8.46 2.52
N THR A 484 24.64 -7.58 3.22
CA THR A 484 24.44 -6.12 3.20
C THR A 484 24.58 -5.57 1.78
N GLY A 485 23.71 -4.64 1.40
CA GLY A 485 23.76 -3.96 0.10
C GLY A 485 23.28 -4.74 -1.12
N ASN A 486 23.08 -6.06 -1.00
CA ASN A 486 22.81 -6.91 -2.16
C ASN A 486 21.34 -7.31 -2.33
N GLY A 487 20.58 -7.41 -1.24
CA GLY A 487 19.15 -7.74 -1.33
C GLY A 487 18.39 -6.75 -2.21
N SER A 488 17.45 -7.22 -3.02
CA SER A 488 16.55 -6.36 -3.81
C SER A 488 15.12 -6.46 -3.28
N ILE A 489 14.16 -5.82 -3.96
CA ILE A 489 12.72 -6.03 -3.76
C ILE A 489 12.02 -6.00 -5.13
N PRO A 490 10.82 -6.60 -5.28
CA PRO A 490 10.11 -6.62 -6.57
C PRO A 490 9.88 -5.23 -7.18
N ALA A 491 9.63 -4.19 -6.38
CA ALA A 491 9.49 -2.82 -6.88
C ALA A 491 10.78 -2.28 -7.51
N ARG A 492 11.94 -2.55 -6.90
CA ARG A 492 13.25 -2.17 -7.43
C ARG A 492 13.56 -2.94 -8.71
N ASP A 493 13.32 -4.24 -8.72
CA ASP A 493 13.56 -5.07 -9.90
C ASP A 493 12.67 -4.63 -11.07
N ARG A 494 11.39 -4.32 -10.82
CA ARG A 494 10.51 -3.71 -11.84
C ARG A 494 11.03 -2.38 -12.37
N TYR A 495 11.56 -1.52 -11.49
CA TYR A 495 12.12 -0.23 -11.93
C TYR A 495 13.37 -0.40 -12.81
N LEU A 496 14.28 -1.31 -12.44
CA LEU A 496 15.54 -1.53 -13.16
C LEU A 496 15.33 -2.27 -14.50
N ASN A 497 14.26 -3.05 -14.60
CA ASN A 497 13.88 -3.70 -15.85
C ASN A 497 13.19 -2.70 -16.79
N ALA A 498 13.43 -2.80 -18.09
CA ALA A 498 12.85 -1.90 -19.11
C ALA A 498 11.35 -2.15 -19.41
N GLY A 499 10.63 -2.81 -18.50
CA GLY A 499 9.23 -3.20 -18.69
C GLY A 499 8.23 -2.26 -18.00
N THR A 500 6.99 -2.75 -17.84
CA THR A 500 5.91 -2.04 -17.15
C THR A 500 6.27 -1.82 -15.68
N LYS A 501 6.18 -0.57 -15.22
CA LYS A 501 6.51 -0.18 -13.84
C LYS A 501 5.37 -0.44 -12.85
N THR A 502 4.14 -0.49 -13.37
CA THR A 502 2.92 -0.72 -12.60
C THR A 502 2.52 -2.20 -12.60
N VAL A 503 1.74 -2.63 -11.59
CA VAL A 503 1.25 -4.00 -11.45
C VAL A 503 -0.29 -4.00 -11.42
N CYS A 504 -0.90 -4.45 -12.50
CA CYS A 504 -2.35 -4.61 -12.61
C CYS A 504 -2.84 -5.90 -11.94
N ARG A 505 -4.17 -6.08 -11.81
CA ARG A 505 -4.78 -7.32 -11.27
C ARG A 505 -4.21 -8.60 -11.89
N ALA A 506 -3.99 -8.58 -13.21
CA ALA A 506 -3.50 -9.74 -13.96
C ALA A 506 -1.99 -10.01 -13.74
N ASP A 507 -1.27 -9.10 -13.10
CA ASP A 507 0.18 -9.19 -12.85
C ASP A 507 0.50 -9.70 -11.44
N PHE A 508 -0.52 -9.79 -10.56
CA PHE A 508 -0.48 -10.66 -9.40
C PHE A 508 -0.81 -12.07 -9.89
N ASN A 509 0.19 -12.77 -10.41
CA ASN A 509 0.11 -14.24 -10.37
C ASN A 509 0.15 -14.61 -8.89
N THR A 510 -1.04 -14.65 -8.30
CA THR A 510 -1.33 -15.43 -7.13
C THR A 510 -0.80 -16.84 -7.40
N VAL A 511 0.28 -17.17 -6.70
CA VAL A 511 0.47 -18.54 -6.24
C VAL A 511 -0.63 -18.78 -5.22
N ILE A 512 -1.88 -18.90 -5.68
CA ILE A 512 -2.79 -19.79 -5.00
C ILE A 512 -2.19 -21.16 -5.27
N SER A 513 -1.56 -21.70 -4.23
CA SER A 513 -1.41 -23.13 -4.07
C SER A 513 -2.82 -23.73 -4.10
N ILE A 514 -3.35 -23.96 -5.30
CA ILE A 514 -4.36 -24.99 -5.47
C ILE A 514 -3.54 -26.28 -5.52
N ALA A 515 -3.26 -26.83 -4.34
CA ALA A 515 -3.07 -28.26 -4.27
C ALA A 515 -4.34 -28.89 -4.88
N SER A 516 -4.14 -29.68 -5.94
CA SER A 516 -5.12 -30.30 -6.88
C SER A 516 -5.70 -29.34 -7.93
N SER A 517 -5.44 -29.42 -9.24
CA SER A 517 -5.21 -30.57 -10.12
C SER A 517 -4.38 -30.20 -11.38
N LEU A 518 -3.05 -30.04 -11.23
CA LEU A 518 -2.13 -29.94 -12.39
C LEU A 518 -2.06 -31.22 -13.27
N GLN A 519 -2.92 -32.21 -13.05
CA GLN A 519 -2.92 -33.48 -13.79
C GLN A 519 -3.82 -33.51 -15.03
N ASP A 520 -4.68 -32.51 -15.28
CA ASP A 520 -5.71 -32.66 -16.32
C ASP A 520 -5.47 -31.88 -17.62
N TYR A 521 -4.45 -31.00 -17.67
CA TYR A 521 -4.10 -30.24 -18.88
C TYR A 521 -2.73 -30.63 -19.41
N ILE A 522 -2.67 -31.20 -20.61
CA ILE A 522 -1.42 -31.64 -21.23
C ILE A 522 -1.27 -30.95 -22.59
N VAL A 523 -0.18 -30.21 -22.78
CA VAL A 523 0.18 -29.57 -24.04
C VAL A 523 1.28 -30.37 -24.73
N TYR A 524 1.00 -30.89 -25.91
CA TYR A 524 1.93 -31.73 -26.67
C TYR A 524 1.66 -31.67 -28.19
N PRO A 525 2.66 -31.93 -29.04
CA PRO A 525 4.08 -32.02 -28.69
C PRO A 525 4.62 -30.66 -28.24
N ASN A 526 5.63 -30.67 -27.36
CA ASN A 526 6.36 -29.48 -26.93
C ASN A 526 7.83 -29.88 -26.78
N PRO A 527 8.68 -29.69 -27.79
CA PRO A 527 8.52 -28.73 -28.91
C PRO A 527 7.44 -29.12 -29.94
N ALA A 528 6.71 -28.12 -30.44
CA ALA A 528 5.73 -28.23 -31.52
C ALA A 528 6.32 -27.74 -32.84
N PHE A 529 5.89 -28.31 -33.97
CA PHE A 529 6.32 -27.86 -35.29
C PHE A 529 5.20 -27.12 -36.03
N ASN A 530 4.22 -27.87 -36.55
CA ASN A 530 3.09 -27.30 -37.29
C ASN A 530 1.79 -27.28 -36.49
N GLU A 531 1.68 -28.14 -35.48
CA GLU A 531 0.49 -28.29 -34.65
C GLU A 531 0.86 -28.42 -33.18
N ILE A 532 -0.03 -27.94 -32.31
CA ILE A 532 0.02 -28.20 -30.87
C ILE A 532 -1.36 -28.65 -30.40
N THR A 533 -1.37 -29.70 -29.59
CA THR A 533 -2.58 -30.28 -29.01
C THR A 533 -2.62 -29.97 -27.53
N ILE A 534 -3.79 -29.53 -27.06
CA ILE A 534 -4.09 -29.32 -25.65
C ILE A 534 -5.14 -30.37 -25.27
N ARG A 535 -4.77 -31.33 -24.44
CA ARG A 535 -5.73 -32.20 -23.75
C ARG A 535 -6.28 -31.44 -22.54
N ILE A 536 -7.59 -31.42 -22.41
CA ILE A 536 -8.34 -30.80 -21.31
C ILE A 536 -9.26 -31.84 -20.65
N PRO A 537 -9.75 -31.62 -19.42
CA PRO A 537 -10.74 -32.50 -18.80
C PRO A 537 -12.01 -32.63 -19.66
N VAL A 538 -12.49 -33.88 -19.83
CA VAL A 538 -13.67 -34.21 -20.68
C VAL A 538 -14.98 -33.57 -20.19
N SER A 539 -15.01 -33.10 -18.95
CA SER A 539 -16.14 -32.37 -18.35
C SER A 539 -16.32 -30.94 -18.89
N ILE A 540 -15.35 -30.39 -19.63
CA ILE A 540 -15.39 -29.02 -20.14
C ILE A 540 -15.79 -29.00 -21.62
N ARG A 541 -16.99 -28.46 -21.92
CA ARG A 541 -17.57 -28.42 -23.28
C ARG A 541 -17.75 -27.03 -23.88
N ASN A 542 -17.36 -25.98 -23.15
CA ASN A 542 -17.53 -24.59 -23.61
C ASN A 542 -16.43 -24.19 -24.61
N ALA A 543 -16.69 -23.14 -25.39
CA ALA A 543 -15.68 -22.52 -26.24
C ALA A 543 -14.52 -22.00 -25.38
N HIS A 544 -13.29 -22.23 -25.84
CA HIS A 544 -12.07 -21.71 -25.24
C HIS A 544 -11.44 -20.70 -26.20
N HIS A 545 -10.97 -19.59 -25.64
CA HIS A 545 -10.15 -18.64 -26.37
C HIS A 545 -8.69 -19.04 -26.17
N VAL A 546 -8.04 -19.43 -27.26
CA VAL A 546 -6.64 -19.83 -27.25
C VAL A 546 -5.83 -18.76 -27.96
N SER A 547 -4.76 -18.30 -27.33
CA SER A 547 -3.84 -17.34 -27.94
C SER A 547 -2.39 -17.77 -27.76
N ILE A 548 -1.55 -17.39 -28.72
CA ILE A 548 -0.10 -17.53 -28.63
C ILE A 548 0.52 -16.14 -28.64
N HIS A 549 1.37 -15.88 -27.65
CA HIS A 549 2.12 -14.64 -27.52
C HIS A 549 3.62 -14.92 -27.60
N SER A 550 4.38 -14.00 -28.19
CA SER A 550 5.83 -13.97 -27.99
C SER A 550 6.17 -13.62 -26.53
N LEU A 551 7.43 -13.84 -26.14
CA LEU A 551 7.89 -13.56 -24.76
C LEU A 551 7.79 -12.08 -24.37
N ASN A 552 7.71 -11.17 -25.33
CA ASN A 552 7.46 -9.74 -25.13
C ASN A 552 5.97 -9.35 -25.21
N GLY A 553 5.05 -10.32 -25.15
CA GLY A 553 3.61 -10.09 -25.02
C GLY A 553 2.82 -9.86 -26.31
N LYS A 554 3.49 -9.70 -27.48
CA LYS A 554 2.80 -9.53 -28.77
C LYS A 554 1.98 -10.79 -29.10
N GLN A 555 0.68 -10.62 -29.32
CA GLN A 555 -0.22 -11.68 -29.77
C GLN A 555 0.09 -12.05 -31.23
N LEU A 556 0.33 -13.33 -31.48
CA LEU A 556 0.71 -13.88 -32.79
C LEU A 556 -0.37 -14.78 -33.37
N CYS A 557 -1.16 -15.42 -32.51
CA CYS A 557 -2.29 -16.27 -32.90
C CYS A 557 -3.43 -16.06 -31.88
N TYR A 558 -4.67 -16.12 -32.37
CA TYR A 558 -5.87 -16.13 -31.56
C TYR A 558 -6.97 -16.92 -32.26
N GLU A 559 -7.52 -17.91 -31.58
CA GLU A 559 -8.62 -18.73 -32.08
C GLU A 559 -9.62 -19.01 -30.95
N SER A 560 -10.91 -19.11 -31.31
CA SER A 560 -11.96 -19.57 -30.41
C SER A 560 -12.35 -20.99 -30.82
N ILE A 561 -12.05 -21.99 -29.98
CA ILE A 561 -12.18 -23.40 -30.31
C ILE A 561 -13.09 -24.10 -29.31
N ILE A 562 -14.04 -24.90 -29.81
CA ILE A 562 -14.84 -25.81 -28.99
C ILE A 562 -14.09 -27.15 -28.94
N PRO A 563 -13.76 -27.68 -27.74
CA PRO A 563 -13.03 -28.94 -27.62
C PRO A 563 -13.81 -30.13 -28.16
N GLU A 564 -13.16 -30.98 -28.94
CA GLU A 564 -13.71 -32.28 -29.37
C GLU A 564 -13.14 -33.38 -28.48
N ASN A 565 -13.99 -34.07 -27.71
CA ASN A 565 -13.58 -35.14 -26.78
C ASN A 565 -12.44 -34.75 -25.81
N GLY A 566 -12.45 -33.50 -25.31
CA GLY A 566 -11.41 -32.99 -24.41
C GLY A 566 -10.09 -32.68 -25.12
N ILE A 567 -10.12 -32.43 -26.42
CA ILE A 567 -8.95 -32.08 -27.22
C ILE A 567 -9.21 -30.75 -27.95
N ILE A 568 -8.24 -29.84 -27.83
CA ILE A 568 -8.12 -28.63 -28.64
C ILE A 568 -6.87 -28.79 -29.51
N ARG A 569 -7.00 -28.55 -30.82
CA ARG A 569 -5.88 -28.59 -31.76
C ARG A 569 -5.70 -27.22 -32.39
N LEU A 570 -4.49 -26.68 -32.26
CA LEU A 570 -4.07 -25.50 -33.00
C LEU A 570 -3.16 -25.95 -34.13
N SER A 571 -3.46 -25.53 -35.35
CA SER A 571 -2.71 -25.87 -36.57
C SER A 571 -2.05 -24.63 -37.17
N ASN A 572 -1.21 -24.81 -38.20
CA ASN A 572 -0.55 -23.74 -38.95
C ASN A 572 0.48 -22.92 -38.15
N LEU A 573 1.14 -23.53 -37.16
CA LEU A 573 2.18 -22.87 -36.37
C LEU A 573 3.49 -22.62 -37.14
N LYS A 574 3.62 -23.18 -38.35
CA LYS A 574 4.77 -23.00 -39.26
C LYS A 574 5.11 -21.55 -39.62
N ASN A 575 4.18 -20.61 -39.42
CA ASN A 575 4.41 -19.18 -39.67
C ASN A 575 5.07 -18.47 -38.47
N LEU A 576 5.22 -19.15 -37.34
CA LEU A 576 5.95 -18.66 -36.18
C LEU A 576 7.43 -18.99 -36.36
N THR A 577 8.31 -18.04 -36.06
CA THR A 577 9.75 -18.29 -36.01
C THR A 577 10.07 -19.35 -34.94
N PRO A 578 11.06 -20.22 -35.11
CA PRO A 578 11.48 -21.14 -34.06
C PRO A 578 11.84 -20.37 -32.77
N GLY A 579 11.36 -20.83 -31.62
CA GLY A 579 11.54 -20.12 -30.36
C GLY A 579 10.51 -20.45 -29.29
N PHE A 580 10.60 -19.76 -28.15
CA PHE A 580 9.66 -19.91 -27.04
C PHE A 580 8.50 -18.93 -27.12
N TYR A 581 7.32 -19.41 -26.79
CA TYR A 581 6.07 -18.67 -26.78
C TYR A 581 5.26 -18.98 -25.52
N ILE A 582 4.32 -18.10 -25.22
CA ILE A 582 3.32 -18.32 -24.18
C ILE A 582 1.99 -18.64 -24.86
N LEU A 583 1.49 -19.85 -24.64
CA LEU A 583 0.15 -20.27 -25.01
C LEU A 583 -0.78 -19.97 -23.85
N THR A 584 -1.84 -19.20 -24.09
CA THR A 584 -2.89 -18.91 -23.10
C THR A 584 -4.17 -19.61 -23.51
N LEU A 585 -4.80 -20.30 -22.56
CA LEU A 585 -6.09 -20.96 -22.70
C LEU A 585 -7.09 -20.32 -21.74
N ASN A 586 -8.02 -19.54 -22.27
CA ASN A 586 -9.06 -18.88 -21.49
C ASN A 586 -10.41 -19.57 -21.69
N ALA A 587 -11.11 -19.80 -20.60
CA ALA A 587 -12.51 -20.17 -20.57
C ALA A 587 -13.26 -19.24 -19.59
N LYS A 588 -14.59 -19.32 -19.58
CA LYS A 588 -15.48 -18.44 -18.80
C LYS A 588 -15.08 -18.30 -17.31
N ASN A 589 -14.43 -19.31 -16.73
CA ASN A 589 -14.08 -19.37 -15.31
C ASN A 589 -12.59 -19.66 -15.01
N PHE A 590 -11.70 -19.74 -16.01
CA PHE A 590 -10.28 -19.98 -15.78
C PHE A 590 -9.39 -19.51 -16.94
N SER A 591 -8.12 -19.23 -16.62
CA SER A 591 -7.05 -18.91 -17.58
C SER A 591 -5.83 -19.76 -17.25
N ASN A 592 -5.41 -20.63 -18.15
CA ASN A 592 -4.18 -21.41 -18.04
C ASN A 592 -3.12 -20.90 -19.01
N ARG A 593 -1.85 -20.85 -18.58
CA ARG A 593 -0.73 -20.46 -19.43
C ARG A 593 0.31 -21.57 -19.50
N PHE A 594 0.78 -21.86 -20.71
CA PHE A 594 1.77 -22.89 -20.98
C PHE A 594 2.94 -22.28 -21.76
N LYS A 595 4.17 -22.61 -21.35
CA LYS A 595 5.36 -22.29 -22.14
C LYS A 595 5.49 -23.35 -23.24
N VAL A 596 5.47 -22.90 -24.49
CA VAL A 596 5.55 -23.79 -25.67
C VAL A 596 6.75 -23.40 -26.52
N MET A 597 7.48 -24.39 -27.01
CA MET A 597 8.60 -24.20 -27.95
C MET A 597 8.10 -24.55 -29.35
N ILE A 598 8.31 -23.65 -30.32
CA ILE A 598 8.16 -23.96 -31.74
C ILE A 598 9.53 -24.35 -32.28
N ALA A 599 9.65 -25.56 -32.83
CA ALA A 599 10.87 -26.09 -33.42
C ALA A 599 11.00 -25.72 -34.90
N GLU A 600 12.24 -25.77 -35.40
CA GLU A 600 12.55 -25.65 -36.83
C GLU A 600 12.12 -26.94 -37.57
N SER A 601 11.78 -26.86 -38.85
CA SER A 601 11.42 -28.04 -39.64
C SER A 601 12.63 -28.96 -39.79
N GLU A 602 12.48 -30.24 -39.46
CA GLU A 602 13.42 -31.26 -39.97
C GLU A 602 13.34 -31.40 -41.49
#